data_AF-A0A842QFL8-F1
#
_entry.id   AF-A0A842QFL8-F1
#
_cell.length_a   1.000
_cell.length_b   1.000
_cell.length_c   1.000
_cell.angle_alpha   90.00
_cell.angle_beta   90.00
_cell.angle_gamma   90.00
#
_symmetry.space_group_name_H-M   'P 1'
#
loop_
_entity.id
_entity.type
_entity.pdbx_description
1 polymer ?
#
loop_
_entity_poly.entity_id
_entity_poly.type
_entity_poly.pdbx_seq_one_letter_code
_entity_poly.pdbx_strand_id
1 'polypeptide(L)'
;MESREVQDRIDDYLDRVRDLLPEGVERGEVIDELRVHINDALSDKIEKRPSESSMMLLEETLANLGSPREIAAEYRKELPESAVWTAKRKRMLYMIGRFVVVFLVVFLASVVVSDRFPSIMFPWFFLILLFFTVIEWLIKLYQGGIFIFHEKEE
;
A
#
# COMPACT_ATOMS: atom_id res chain seq x y z
N MET A 1 30.32 10.25 0.35
CA MET A 1 29.88 9.21 -0.59
C MET A 1 29.36 8.01 0.19
N GLU A 2 30.15 7.48 1.13
CA GLU A 2 29.76 6.43 2.10
C GLU A 2 28.42 6.68 2.82
N SER A 3 28.16 7.92 3.26
CA SER A 3 26.88 8.24 3.95
C SER A 3 25.62 8.11 3.09
N ARG A 4 25.71 8.23 1.76
CA ARG A 4 24.55 8.01 0.88
C ARG A 4 24.28 6.53 0.70
N GLU A 5 25.34 5.76 0.44
CA GLU A 5 25.26 4.31 0.27
C GLU A 5 24.71 3.59 1.53
N VAL A 6 25.07 4.09 2.72
CA VAL A 6 24.49 3.65 4.00
C VAL A 6 22.99 3.96 4.07
N GLN A 7 22.57 5.18 3.70
CA GLN A 7 21.14 5.54 3.71
C GLN A 7 20.35 4.72 2.69
N ASP A 8 20.85 4.62 1.47
CA ASP A 8 20.23 3.81 0.41
C ASP A 8 20.02 2.38 0.90
N ARG A 9 21.00 1.81 1.62
CA ARG A 9 20.90 0.46 2.16
C ARG A 9 19.88 0.31 3.29
N ILE A 10 19.75 1.33 4.15
CA ILE A 10 18.72 1.39 5.19
C ILE A 10 17.34 1.46 4.54
N ASP A 11 17.15 2.35 3.57
CA ASP A 11 15.89 2.50 2.85
C ASP A 11 15.50 1.20 2.13
N ASP A 12 16.46 0.53 1.51
CA ASP A 12 16.30 -0.79 0.88
C ASP A 12 15.80 -1.85 1.86
N TYR A 13 16.28 -1.81 3.10
CA TYR A 13 15.85 -2.71 4.17
C TYR A 13 14.44 -2.38 4.63
N LEU A 14 14.15 -1.11 4.88
CA LEU A 14 12.85 -0.63 5.33
C LEU A 14 11.75 -0.89 4.30
N ASP A 15 12.03 -0.69 3.01
CA ASP A 15 11.08 -0.99 1.94
C ASP A 15 10.72 -2.47 1.88
N ARG A 16 11.71 -3.36 2.07
CA ARG A 16 11.45 -4.81 2.18
C ARG A 16 10.59 -5.16 3.39
N VAL A 17 10.79 -4.49 4.53
CA VAL A 17 9.93 -4.67 5.71
C VAL A 17 8.51 -4.19 5.41
N ARG A 18 8.37 -2.98 4.84
CA ARG A 18 7.09 -2.35 4.51
C ARG A 18 6.23 -3.23 3.61
N ASP A 19 6.84 -3.85 2.61
CA ASP A 19 6.17 -4.74 1.66
C ASP A 19 5.67 -6.04 2.31
N LEU A 20 6.39 -6.52 3.34
CA LEU A 20 6.07 -7.74 4.07
C LEU A 20 5.11 -7.53 5.25
N LEU A 21 4.93 -6.28 5.71
CA LEU A 21 4.07 -5.96 6.84
C LEU A 21 2.60 -6.32 6.55
N PRO A 22 1.93 -7.00 7.50
CA PRO A 22 0.54 -7.42 7.35
C PRO A 22 -0.42 -6.23 7.19
N GLU A 23 -1.51 -6.46 6.44
CA GLU A 23 -2.58 -5.46 6.32
C GLU A 23 -3.23 -5.20 7.69
N GLY A 24 -3.38 -3.93 8.06
CA GLY A 24 -3.94 -3.51 9.36
C GLY A 24 -2.90 -2.97 10.35
N VAL A 25 -1.61 -3.11 10.08
CA VAL A 25 -0.53 -2.40 10.80
C VAL A 25 -0.34 -1.00 10.22
N GLU A 26 -0.09 -0.02 11.08
CA GLU A 26 0.30 1.33 10.67
C GLU A 26 1.74 1.31 10.14
N ARG A 27 1.87 0.93 8.86
CA ARG A 27 3.18 0.73 8.20
C ARG A 27 4.09 1.95 8.29
N GLY A 28 3.54 3.16 8.24
CA GLY A 28 4.32 4.38 8.38
C GLY A 28 5.02 4.47 9.73
N GLU A 29 4.25 4.33 10.82
CA GLU A 29 4.77 4.41 12.19
C GLU A 29 5.84 3.34 12.47
N VAL A 30 5.59 2.09 12.05
CA VAL A 30 6.55 0.99 12.22
C VAL A 30 7.86 1.24 11.46
N ILE A 31 7.76 1.75 10.24
CA ILE A 31 8.95 2.05 9.42
C ILE A 31 9.72 3.24 9.98
N ASP A 32 9.03 4.26 10.48
CA ASP A 32 9.66 5.42 11.11
C ASP A 32 10.37 5.03 12.41
N GLU A 33 9.76 4.18 13.24
CA GLU A 33 10.37 3.65 14.46
C GLU A 33 11.62 2.80 14.13
N LEU A 34 11.52 1.88 13.17
CA LEU A 34 12.66 1.08 12.71
C LEU A 34 13.79 1.95 12.15
N ARG A 35 13.45 3.00 11.40
CA ARG A 35 14.43 3.96 10.86
C ARG A 35 15.19 4.65 11.99
N VAL A 36 14.49 5.13 13.01
CA VAL A 36 15.12 5.76 14.18
C VAL A 36 16.03 4.74 14.88
N HIS A 37 15.52 3.54 15.16
CA HIS A 37 16.29 2.52 15.87
C HIS A 37 17.57 2.09 15.14
N ILE A 38 17.50 1.91 13.82
CA ILE A 38 18.68 1.57 13.00
C ILE A 38 19.71 2.70 13.03
N ASN A 39 19.27 3.96 12.89
CA ASN A 39 20.18 5.11 12.90
C ASN A 39 20.83 5.30 14.27
N ASP A 40 20.07 5.18 15.35
CA ASP A 40 20.58 5.28 16.72
C ASP A 40 21.61 4.17 16.99
N ALA A 41 21.27 2.92 16.68
CA ALA A 41 22.16 1.77 16.87
C ALA A 41 23.43 1.88 16.02
N LEU A 42 23.32 2.38 14.79
CA LEU A 42 24.47 2.62 13.92
C LEU A 42 25.36 3.74 14.46
N SER A 43 24.76 4.86 14.89
CA SER A 43 25.49 5.99 15.48
C SER A 43 26.27 5.56 16.72
N ASP A 44 25.62 4.79 17.60
CA ASP A 44 26.24 4.20 18.79
C ASP A 44 27.46 3.33 18.46
N LYS A 45 27.38 2.53 17.39
CA LYS A 45 28.48 1.67 16.94
C LYS A 45 29.61 2.48 16.33
N ILE A 46 29.30 3.51 15.53
CA ILE A 46 30.30 4.41 14.94
C ILE A 46 31.06 5.16 16.04
N GLU A 47 30.37 5.64 17.07
CA GLU A 47 31.00 6.34 18.20
C GLU A 47 31.96 5.41 18.96
N LYS A 48 31.56 4.15 19.18
CA LYS A 48 32.38 3.15 19.88
C LYS A 48 33.54 2.63 19.03
N ARG A 49 33.39 2.58 17.70
CA ARG A 49 34.34 1.97 16.75
C ARG A 49 34.55 2.85 15.51
N PRO A 50 35.11 4.06 15.65
CA PRO A 50 35.22 5.02 14.54
C PRO A 50 36.23 4.61 13.45
N SER A 51 37.07 3.62 13.73
CA SER A 51 38.03 3.07 12.77
C SER A 51 37.44 1.99 11.85
N GLU A 52 36.23 1.50 12.13
CA GLU A 52 35.54 0.49 11.31
C GLU A 52 34.71 1.17 10.21
N SER A 53 34.51 0.46 9.10
CA SER A 53 33.68 0.98 7.99
C SER A 53 32.22 1.10 8.43
N SER A 54 31.58 2.22 8.09
CA SER A 54 30.17 2.47 8.40
C SER A 54 29.25 1.40 7.79
N MET A 55 29.63 0.88 6.62
CA MET A 55 28.88 -0.18 5.94
C MET A 55 28.95 -1.52 6.70
N MET A 56 30.13 -1.87 7.23
CA MET A 56 30.30 -3.08 8.04
C MET A 56 29.48 -2.98 9.34
N LEU A 57 29.53 -1.81 9.99
CA LEU A 57 28.73 -1.54 11.19
C LEU A 57 27.23 -1.58 10.90
N LEU A 58 26.79 -1.08 9.73
CA LEU A 58 25.41 -1.17 9.29
C LEU A 58 24.98 -2.62 9.09
N GLU A 59 25.77 -3.44 8.39
CA GLU A 59 25.44 -4.86 8.20
C GLU A 59 25.32 -5.59 9.54
N GLU A 60 26.19 -5.28 10.49
CA GLU A 60 26.09 -5.80 11.86
C GLU A 60 24.80 -5.34 12.55
N THR A 61 24.42 -4.06 12.43
CA THR A 61 23.16 -3.53 12.96
C THR A 61 21.95 -4.23 12.35
N LEU A 62 21.90 -4.37 11.02
CA LEU A 62 20.81 -5.04 10.31
C LEU A 62 20.74 -6.54 10.65
N ALA A 63 21.90 -7.20 10.81
CA ALA A 63 21.94 -8.60 11.23
C ALA A 63 21.40 -8.79 12.66
N ASN A 64 21.66 -7.83 13.57
CA ASN A 64 21.12 -7.85 14.93
C ASN A 64 19.62 -7.60 14.99
N LEU A 65 19.08 -6.75 14.09
CA LEU A 65 17.63 -6.56 13.95
C LEU A 65 16.91 -7.80 13.41
N GLY A 66 17.61 -8.62 12.63
CA GLY A 66 17.05 -9.79 11.96
C GLY A 66 16.60 -9.52 10.53
N SER A 67 16.11 -10.56 9.86
CA SER A 67 15.68 -10.43 8.48
C SER A 67 14.35 -9.67 8.36
N PRO A 68 14.09 -8.96 7.25
CA PRO A 68 12.80 -8.28 7.04
C PRO A 68 11.58 -9.20 7.18
N ARG A 69 11.75 -10.50 6.87
CA ARG A 69 10.70 -11.52 7.03
C ARG A 69 10.43 -11.86 8.48
N GLU A 70 11.46 -11.93 9.31
CA GLU A 70 11.32 -12.22 10.75
C GLU A 70 10.61 -11.07 11.45
N ILE A 71 11.03 -9.83 11.19
CA ILE A 71 10.38 -8.63 11.73
C ILE A 71 8.89 -8.60 11.33
N ALA A 72 8.58 -8.74 10.03
CA ALA A 72 7.20 -8.73 9.58
C ALA A 72 6.36 -9.87 10.18
N ALA A 73 6.97 -11.03 10.44
CA ALA A 73 6.31 -12.16 11.08
C ALA A 73 6.01 -11.91 12.57
N GLU A 74 6.82 -11.12 13.25
CA GLU A 74 6.62 -10.73 14.65
C GLU A 74 5.38 -9.83 14.79
N TYR A 75 5.29 -8.77 13.96
CA TYR A 75 4.09 -7.92 13.91
C TYR A 75 2.81 -8.69 13.52
N ARG A 76 2.94 -9.77 12.74
CA ARG A 76 1.80 -10.64 12.43
C ARG A 76 1.30 -11.43 13.65
N LYS A 77 2.17 -11.80 14.58
CA LYS A 77 1.79 -12.51 15.82
C LYS A 77 1.15 -11.57 16.83
N GLU A 78 1.54 -10.30 16.82
CA GLU A 78 1.05 -9.28 17.75
C GLU A 78 -0.27 -8.65 17.33
N LEU A 79 -0.64 -8.75 16.05
CA LEU A 79 -1.94 -8.29 15.58
C LEU A 79 -3.07 -9.05 16.29
N PRO A 80 -3.93 -8.38 17.08
CA PRO A 80 -5.13 -9.02 17.57
C PRO A 80 -5.99 -9.40 16.36
N GLU A 81 -6.56 -10.60 16.38
CA GLU A 81 -7.34 -11.17 15.28
C GLU A 81 -8.46 -10.23 14.78
N SER A 82 -8.93 -9.33 15.66
CA SER A 82 -9.87 -8.25 15.37
C SER A 82 -9.34 -7.16 14.43
N ALA A 83 -8.05 -6.81 14.47
CA ALA A 83 -7.47 -5.74 13.65
C ALA A 83 -7.44 -6.12 12.16
N VAL A 84 -7.03 -7.34 11.84
CA VAL A 84 -7.04 -7.88 10.47
C VAL A 84 -8.46 -7.93 9.91
N TRP A 85 -9.44 -8.29 10.76
CA TRP A 85 -10.84 -8.38 10.38
C TRP A 85 -11.45 -7.01 10.05
N THR A 86 -11.08 -5.96 10.79
CA THR A 86 -11.58 -4.60 10.56
C THR A 86 -11.03 -3.96 9.29
N ALA A 87 -9.76 -4.17 8.95
CA ALA A 87 -9.15 -3.64 7.72
C ALA A 87 -9.81 -4.21 6.46
N LYS A 88 -10.00 -5.53 6.42
CA LYS A 88 -10.68 -6.22 5.30
C LYS A 88 -12.14 -5.75 5.15
N ARG A 89 -12.84 -5.57 6.28
CA ARG A 89 -14.23 -5.08 6.29
C ARG A 89 -14.33 -3.63 5.82
N LYS A 90 -13.42 -2.73 6.22
CA LYS A 90 -13.37 -1.34 5.72
C LYS A 90 -13.18 -1.28 4.20
N ARG A 91 -12.27 -2.09 3.67
CA ARG A 91 -12.03 -2.18 2.21
C ARG A 91 -13.25 -2.71 1.45
N MET A 92 -13.93 -3.72 2.00
CA MET A 92 -15.16 -4.26 1.44
C MET A 92 -16.30 -3.23 1.48
N LEU A 93 -16.48 -2.53 2.60
CA LEU A 93 -17.49 -1.47 2.74
C LEU A 93 -17.24 -0.30 1.77
N TYR A 94 -15.97 0.11 1.61
CA TYR A 94 -15.62 1.14 0.63
C TYR A 94 -15.95 0.70 -0.81
N MET A 95 -15.62 -0.55 -1.17
CA MET A 95 -15.98 -1.10 -2.49
C MET A 95 -17.50 -1.11 -2.69
N ILE A 96 -18.27 -1.61 -1.72
CA ILE A 96 -19.73 -1.64 -1.78
C ILE A 96 -20.29 -0.23 -1.89
N GLY A 97 -19.83 0.71 -1.06
CA GLY A 97 -20.25 2.11 -1.10
C GLY A 97 -19.99 2.76 -2.46
N ARG A 98 -18.83 2.48 -3.07
CA ARG A 98 -18.49 2.96 -4.40
C ARG A 98 -19.43 2.39 -5.48
N PHE A 99 -19.77 1.11 -5.42
CA PHE A 99 -20.76 0.52 -6.35
C PHE A 99 -22.14 1.16 -6.20
N VAL A 100 -22.57 1.44 -4.97
CA VAL A 100 -23.84 2.13 -4.72
C VAL A 100 -23.85 3.52 -5.34
N VAL A 101 -22.77 4.29 -5.19
CA VAL A 101 -22.65 5.63 -5.80
C VAL A 101 -22.68 5.55 -7.32
N VAL A 102 -21.92 4.63 -7.93
CA VAL A 102 -21.92 4.42 -9.38
C VAL A 102 -23.32 4.05 -9.88
N PHE A 103 -23.99 3.12 -9.21
CA PHE A 103 -25.34 2.71 -9.55
C PHE A 103 -26.31 3.88 -9.51
N LEU A 104 -26.25 4.72 -8.46
CA LEU A 104 -27.07 5.92 -8.34
C LEU A 104 -26.82 6.92 -9.49
N VAL A 105 -25.55 7.17 -9.84
CA VAL A 105 -25.19 8.08 -10.93
C VAL A 105 -25.72 7.57 -12.27
N VAL A 106 -25.52 6.28 -12.57
CA VAL A 106 -26.00 5.67 -13.81
C VAL A 106 -27.53 5.65 -13.87
N PHE A 107 -28.20 5.37 -12.74
CA PHE A 107 -29.65 5.40 -12.63
C PHE A 107 -30.20 6.81 -12.90
N LEU A 108 -29.63 7.84 -12.25
CA LEU A 108 -30.03 9.24 -12.44
C LEU A 108 -29.80 9.69 -13.89
N ALA A 109 -28.64 9.35 -14.47
CA ALA A 109 -28.36 9.65 -15.88
C ALA A 109 -29.36 8.97 -16.82
N SER A 110 -29.75 7.73 -16.52
CA SER A 110 -30.75 7.00 -17.30
C SER A 110 -32.14 7.63 -17.23
N VAL A 111 -32.55 8.15 -16.07
CA VAL A 111 -33.83 8.86 -15.91
C VAL A 111 -33.84 10.14 -16.76
N VAL A 112 -32.78 10.94 -16.69
CA VAL A 112 -32.67 12.20 -17.45
C VAL A 112 -32.67 11.94 -18.97
N VAL A 113 -31.96 10.90 -19.41
CA VAL A 113 -31.89 10.57 -20.85
C VAL A 113 -33.20 9.99 -21.37
N SER A 114 -33.89 9.17 -20.59
CA SER A 114 -35.18 8.60 -20.97
C SER A 114 -36.29 9.66 -21.13
N ASP A 115 -36.22 10.76 -20.38
CA ASP A 115 -37.14 11.89 -20.54
C ASP A 115 -36.90 12.62 -21.89
N ARG A 116 -35.63 12.75 -22.30
CA ARG A 116 -35.24 13.39 -23.57
C ARG A 116 -35.40 12.50 -24.81
N PHE A 117 -35.30 11.17 -24.65
CA PHE A 117 -35.31 10.21 -25.76
C PHE A 117 -36.27 9.03 -25.47
N PRO A 118 -37.58 9.22 -25.62
CA PRO A 118 -38.58 8.19 -25.33
C PRO A 118 -38.50 6.96 -26.24
N SER A 119 -37.80 7.08 -27.38
CA SER A 119 -37.58 5.98 -28.33
C SER A 119 -36.59 4.92 -27.85
N ILE A 120 -35.73 5.26 -26.88
CA ILE A 120 -34.78 4.30 -26.28
C ILE A 120 -35.44 3.76 -25.01
N MET A 121 -35.77 2.46 -25.00
CA MET A 121 -36.33 1.82 -23.82
C MET A 121 -35.35 1.95 -22.64
N PHE A 122 -35.77 2.69 -21.61
CA PHE A 122 -35.08 2.97 -20.33
C PHE A 122 -34.14 1.86 -19.81
N PRO A 123 -34.56 0.57 -19.72
CA PRO A 123 -33.68 -0.48 -19.21
C PRO A 123 -32.43 -0.73 -20.06
N TRP A 124 -32.48 -0.53 -21.38
CA TRP A 124 -31.33 -0.75 -22.26
C TRP A 124 -30.26 0.33 -22.11
N PHE A 125 -30.69 1.59 -21.94
CA PHE A 125 -29.76 2.69 -21.74
C PHE A 125 -29.02 2.56 -20.40
N PHE A 126 -29.74 2.21 -19.34
CA PHE A 126 -29.17 1.89 -18.04
C PHE A 126 -28.11 0.77 -18.14
N LEU A 127 -28.42 -0.33 -18.83
CA LEU A 127 -27.50 -1.46 -19.00
C LEU A 127 -26.22 -1.08 -19.77
N ILE A 128 -26.34 -0.25 -20.81
CA ILE A 128 -25.18 0.21 -21.60
C ILE A 128 -24.25 1.09 -20.74
N LEU A 129 -24.81 2.04 -19.98
CA LEU A 129 -24.01 2.90 -19.10
C LEU A 129 -23.37 2.13 -17.95
N LEU A 130 -24.09 1.17 -17.37
CA LEU A 130 -23.56 0.29 -16.33
C LEU A 130 -22.39 -0.53 -16.90
N PHE A 131 -22.56 -1.11 -18.09
CA PHE A 131 -21.53 -1.88 -18.77
C PHE A 131 -20.27 -1.04 -19.06
N PHE A 132 -20.44 0.18 -19.59
CA PHE A 132 -19.31 1.10 -19.82
C PHE A 132 -18.58 1.44 -18.52
N THR A 133 -19.31 1.67 -17.44
CA THR A 133 -18.71 2.01 -16.14
C THR A 133 -17.94 0.83 -15.55
N VAL A 134 -18.45 -0.40 -15.69
CA VAL A 134 -17.75 -1.63 -15.27
C VAL A 134 -16.49 -1.85 -16.10
N ILE A 135 -16.54 -1.62 -17.41
CA ILE A 135 -15.37 -1.71 -18.30
C ILE A 135 -14.33 -0.66 -17.92
N GLU A 136 -14.72 0.60 -17.74
CA GLU A 136 -13.79 1.67 -17.33
C GLU A 136 -13.15 1.34 -15.97
N TRP A 137 -13.91 0.75 -15.06
CA TRP A 137 -13.39 0.27 -13.78
C TRP A 137 -12.38 -0.87 -13.94
N LEU A 138 -12.66 -1.87 -14.78
CA LEU A 138 -11.71 -2.95 -15.10
C LEU A 138 -10.44 -2.40 -15.74
N ILE A 139 -10.56 -1.42 -16.64
CA ILE A 139 -9.41 -0.74 -17.26
C ILE A 139 -8.60 -0.01 -16.19
N LYS A 140 -9.25 0.73 -15.27
CA LYS A 140 -8.55 1.41 -14.16
C LYS A 140 -7.93 0.46 -13.15
N LEU A 141 -8.50 -0.73 -12.95
CA LEU A 141 -7.90 -1.78 -12.14
C LEU A 141 -6.67 -2.39 -12.82
N TYR A 142 -6.76 -2.60 -14.13
CA TYR A 142 -5.64 -3.10 -14.93
C TYR A 142 -4.51 -2.07 -15.01
N GLN A 143 -4.84 -0.80 -15.27
CA GLN A 143 -3.90 0.32 -15.28
C GLN A 143 -3.38 0.66 -13.89
N GLY A 144 -4.20 0.58 -12.84
CA GLY A 144 -3.78 0.76 -11.45
C GLY A 144 -2.92 -0.40 -10.93
N GLY A 145 -3.12 -1.61 -11.44
CA GLY A 145 -2.21 -2.75 -11.23
C GLY A 145 -0.89 -2.61 -11.99
N ILE A 146 -0.90 -1.95 -13.16
CA ILE A 146 0.30 -1.57 -13.91
C ILE A 146 1.01 -0.38 -13.25
N PHE A 147 0.29 0.54 -12.61
CA PHE A 147 0.89 1.69 -11.92
C PHE A 147 1.71 1.29 -10.68
N ILE A 148 1.32 0.22 -9.98
CA ILE A 148 2.16 -0.37 -8.90
C ILE A 148 3.42 -1.05 -9.47
N PHE A 149 3.45 -1.40 -10.75
CA PHE A 149 4.65 -1.92 -11.42
C PHE A 149 5.51 -0.84 -12.09
N HIS A 150 4.96 0.34 -12.39
CA HIS A 150 5.70 1.40 -13.07
C HIS A 150 6.33 2.44 -12.13
N GLU A 151 5.91 2.49 -10.85
CA GLU A 151 6.57 3.26 -9.78
C GLU A 151 7.72 2.45 -9.12
N LYS A 152 8.35 1.57 -9.89
CA LYS A 152 9.57 0.83 -9.54
C LYS A 152 10.74 1.11 -10.49
N GLU A 153 10.59 2.03 -11.44
CA GLU A 153 11.62 2.37 -12.44
C GLU A 153 11.91 3.88 -12.59
N GLU A 154 11.69 4.70 -11.55
CA GLU A 154 12.36 6.01 -11.45
C GLU A 154 13.07 6.16 -10.11
#